data_AF-A0A2P8W150-F1
#
_entry.id   AF-A0A2P8W150-F1
#
_cell.length_a   1.000
_cell.length_b   1.000
_cell.length_c   1.000
_cell.angle_alpha   90.00
_cell.angle_beta   90.00
_cell.angle_gamma   90.00
#
_symmetry.space_group_name_H-M   'P 1'
#
loop_
_entity.id
_entity.type
_entity.pdbx_description
1 polymer ?
#
loop_
_entity_poly.entity_id
_entity_poly.type
_entity_poly.pdbx_seq_one_letter_code
_entity_poly.pdbx_strand_id
1 'polypeptide(L)'
;MSAANEPSDQSFQDELQKRWASQSIEMQFWEWPEFRLELVNGQFLVGGTLAGSRWLLKEALKGWGLEAAIAFAPIEQWWEALRLAYGVSCQSAKEWLLWAESLPLASAYQGESEPLLGSHYMGEHRWVQDHLRQVLTAAVGRAQLGTCAGPNYGLQLGQNVLTPDVLMVTAEQLATGCFHDYYVEILAHLVIEVCLPERRGLDVQERRSLYEQGQVPHYWVVDPVGREFTFWRWTPEGYQPGQLDVDGCYRGVEHLSFSPEIFWLSFDEQVSPYNSTLSAFTSEPQPRKWELRREPSAELGYGSIPFQPQVDLEPHPITVEEFIAWCPETKLEGPPFPLVGGEIGTRNAIALLLMSLGLVETVRLMPGYEWVRVLRRVEREQQQDAQRREQWWQHARAIARQLKKDYAVNGVGVIGALVRDEPLNVWSRIQLVMWDVPEGVRLWQLWQTLPDKPAIELISAVQALPGEWEDISQRMEVLEGEWQPCGPRPQERMVFHWKEA
;
A
#
# COMPACT_ATOMS: atom_id res chain seq x y z
N MET A 1 -27.91 -5.07 56.77
CA MET A 1 -27.12 -6.21 56.27
C MET A 1 -27.34 -6.26 54.76
N SER A 2 -26.41 -5.67 54.01
CA SER A 2 -26.44 -5.65 52.54
C SER A 2 -25.55 -6.80 52.06
N ALA A 3 -26.14 -7.76 51.34
CA ALA A 3 -25.40 -8.85 50.74
C ALA A 3 -24.64 -8.31 49.51
N ALA A 4 -23.32 -8.48 49.51
CA ALA A 4 -22.47 -8.23 48.36
C ALA A 4 -22.72 -9.33 47.31
N ASN A 5 -23.04 -8.93 46.08
CA ASN A 5 -23.05 -9.85 44.93
C ASN A 5 -21.61 -10.18 44.59
N GLU A 6 -21.23 -11.46 44.71
CA GLU A 6 -19.99 -11.97 44.13
C GLU A 6 -20.09 -11.94 42.60
N PRO A 7 -19.03 -11.52 41.88
CA PRO A 7 -19.02 -11.55 40.43
C PRO A 7 -19.04 -13.00 39.95
N SER A 8 -19.97 -13.34 39.05
CA SER A 8 -20.07 -14.67 38.46
C SER A 8 -18.81 -15.01 37.65
N ASP A 9 -18.29 -16.24 37.79
CA ASP A 9 -17.12 -16.80 37.08
C ASP A 9 -17.12 -16.59 35.55
N GLN A 10 -18.30 -16.41 34.94
CA GLN A 10 -18.44 -16.07 33.52
C GLN A 10 -17.83 -14.71 33.15
N SER A 11 -17.85 -13.72 34.05
CA SER A 11 -17.26 -12.39 33.81
C SER A 11 -15.73 -12.44 33.73
N PHE A 12 -15.10 -13.33 34.50
CA PHE A 12 -13.65 -13.48 34.54
C PHE A 12 -13.15 -14.29 33.33
N GLN A 13 -13.88 -15.32 32.91
CA GLN A 13 -13.58 -16.06 31.68
C GLN A 13 -13.76 -15.21 30.42
N ASP A 14 -14.80 -14.36 30.35
CA ASP A 14 -15.00 -13.43 29.25
C ASP A 14 -13.92 -12.33 29.20
N GLU A 15 -13.46 -11.82 30.35
CA GLU A 15 -12.31 -10.89 30.41
C GLU A 15 -11.00 -11.56 30.00
N LEU A 16 -10.76 -12.81 30.41
CA LEU A 16 -9.58 -13.60 30.00
C LEU A 16 -9.61 -13.92 28.51
N GLN A 17 -10.77 -14.26 27.94
CA GLN A 17 -10.91 -14.49 26.50
C GLN A 17 -10.70 -13.20 25.69
N LYS A 18 -11.20 -12.06 26.17
CA LYS A 18 -10.94 -10.75 25.55
C LYS A 18 -9.46 -10.36 25.67
N ARG A 19 -8.82 -10.61 26.81
CA ARG A 19 -7.37 -10.40 27.00
C ARG A 19 -6.53 -11.33 26.14
N TRP A 20 -6.93 -12.59 25.96
CA TRP A 20 -6.19 -13.54 25.11
C TRP A 20 -6.43 -13.28 23.62
N ALA A 21 -7.62 -12.81 23.23
CA ALA A 21 -7.88 -12.37 21.85
C ALA A 21 -7.14 -11.07 21.52
N SER A 22 -7.02 -10.12 22.47
CA SER A 22 -6.19 -8.93 22.29
C SER A 22 -4.70 -9.26 22.28
N GLN A 23 -4.25 -10.17 23.15
CA GLN A 23 -2.85 -10.63 23.19
C GLN A 23 -2.47 -11.51 21.99
N SER A 24 -3.39 -12.28 21.39
CA SER A 24 -3.11 -13.04 20.17
C SER A 24 -2.99 -12.15 18.94
N ILE A 25 -3.67 -11.00 18.94
CA ILE A 25 -3.53 -9.96 17.91
C ILE A 25 -2.24 -9.17 18.15
N GLU A 26 -1.91 -8.81 19.40
CA GLU A 26 -0.66 -8.12 19.77
C GLU A 26 0.60 -8.96 19.52
N MET A 27 0.59 -10.27 19.79
CA MET A 27 1.74 -11.14 19.50
C MET A 27 2.02 -11.31 18.01
N GLN A 28 1.01 -11.17 17.13
CA GLN A 28 1.21 -11.22 15.67
C GLN A 28 1.92 -9.97 15.14
N PHE A 29 1.69 -8.79 15.73
CA PHE A 29 2.29 -7.54 15.28
C PHE A 29 3.79 -7.41 15.59
N TRP A 30 4.33 -8.16 16.56
CA TRP A 30 5.75 -8.10 16.91
C TRP A 30 6.65 -8.85 15.92
N GLU A 31 6.08 -9.76 15.13
CA GLU A 31 6.81 -10.53 14.12
C GLU A 31 6.77 -9.85 12.74
N TRP A 32 5.83 -8.94 12.52
CA TRP A 32 5.56 -8.37 11.19
C TRP A 32 6.31 -7.07 10.97
N PRO A 33 6.83 -6.80 9.76
CA PRO A 33 7.36 -5.48 9.43
C PRO A 33 6.28 -4.41 9.65
N GLU A 34 6.72 -3.21 10.00
CA GLU A 34 5.84 -2.05 9.98
C GLU A 34 5.21 -1.92 8.59
N PHE A 35 3.89 -1.77 8.53
CA PHE A 35 3.17 -1.82 7.26
C PHE A 35 3.16 -0.48 6.53
N ARG A 36 4.35 -0.11 6.05
CA ARG A 36 4.61 1.03 5.17
C ARG A 36 5.05 0.55 3.81
N LEU A 37 4.57 1.20 2.76
CA LEU A 37 4.92 0.87 1.38
C LEU A 37 5.66 2.05 0.77
N GLU A 38 6.91 1.84 0.39
CA GLU A 38 7.82 2.90 -0.03
C GLU A 38 8.50 2.52 -1.36
N LEU A 39 8.87 3.53 -2.15
CA LEU A 39 9.76 3.38 -3.30
C LEU A 39 11.12 3.97 -2.95
N VAL A 40 12.15 3.15 -2.93
CA VAL A 40 13.52 3.62 -2.69
C VAL A 40 14.46 2.99 -3.71
N ASN A 41 15.18 3.82 -4.46
CA ASN A 41 16.13 3.41 -5.50
C ASN A 41 15.52 2.39 -6.50
N GLY A 42 14.27 2.62 -6.90
CA GLY A 42 13.55 1.74 -7.82
C GLY A 42 13.05 0.42 -7.19
N GLN A 43 13.08 0.29 -5.87
CA GLN A 43 12.60 -0.91 -5.16
C GLN A 43 11.38 -0.59 -4.30
N PHE A 44 10.40 -1.49 -4.36
CA PHE A 44 9.23 -1.52 -3.50
C PHE A 44 9.60 -2.12 -2.14
N LEU A 45 9.67 -1.26 -1.13
CA LEU A 45 10.07 -1.60 0.22
C LEU A 45 8.87 -1.67 1.16
N VAL A 46 8.79 -2.76 1.93
CA VAL A 46 7.81 -2.93 3.00
C VAL A 46 8.49 -2.68 4.35
N GLY A 47 7.95 -1.76 5.14
CA GLY A 47 8.56 -1.31 6.40
C GLY A 47 9.97 -0.76 6.20
N GLY A 48 10.19 -0.09 5.07
CA GLY A 48 11.46 0.55 4.69
C GLY A 48 12.61 -0.40 4.38
N THR A 49 12.38 -1.72 4.24
CA THR A 49 13.48 -2.69 4.05
C THR A 49 13.15 -3.78 3.04
N LEU A 50 14.19 -4.31 2.37
CA LEU A 50 14.05 -5.45 1.47
C LEU A 50 13.68 -6.74 2.24
N ALA A 51 14.08 -6.85 3.51
CA ALA A 51 13.69 -7.97 4.37
C ALA A 51 12.17 -7.97 4.63
N GLY A 52 11.57 -6.81 4.85
CA GLY A 52 10.11 -6.66 4.91
C GLY A 52 9.42 -7.05 3.61
N SER A 53 9.99 -6.66 2.46
CA SER A 53 9.46 -7.06 1.15
C SER A 53 9.50 -8.57 0.94
N ARG A 54 10.61 -9.24 1.28
CA ARG A 54 10.71 -10.72 1.23
C ARG A 54 9.66 -11.38 2.10
N TRP A 55 9.49 -10.88 3.33
CA TRP A 55 8.49 -11.39 4.26
C TRP A 55 7.08 -11.27 3.70
N LEU A 56 6.70 -10.08 3.19
CA LEU A 56 5.37 -9.86 2.64
C LEU A 56 5.12 -10.77 1.43
N LEU A 57 6.11 -10.92 0.54
CA LEU A 57 5.99 -11.81 -0.61
C LEU A 57 5.83 -13.27 -0.16
N LYS A 58 6.63 -13.72 0.80
CA LYS A 58 6.54 -15.09 1.34
C LYS A 58 5.17 -15.37 1.96
N GLU A 59 4.62 -14.45 2.74
CA GLU A 59 3.29 -14.59 3.31
C GLU A 59 2.19 -14.56 2.23
N ALA A 60 2.35 -13.71 1.21
CA ALA A 60 1.47 -13.71 0.05
C ALA A 60 1.52 -15.06 -0.70
N LEU A 61 2.70 -15.64 -0.91
CA LEU A 61 2.87 -16.95 -1.56
C LEU A 61 2.24 -18.10 -0.75
N LYS A 62 2.33 -18.05 0.58
CA LYS A 62 1.65 -19.02 1.46
C LYS A 62 0.14 -18.91 1.39
N GLY A 63 -0.37 -17.68 1.28
CA GLY A 63 -1.81 -17.41 1.34
C GLY A 63 -2.56 -17.50 0.03
N TRP A 64 -2.02 -16.86 -1.00
CA TRP A 64 -2.60 -16.78 -2.33
C TRP A 64 -2.12 -17.92 -3.24
N GLY A 65 -1.10 -18.66 -2.81
CA GLY A 65 -0.46 -19.71 -3.60
C GLY A 65 0.63 -19.17 -4.52
N LEU A 66 1.45 -20.08 -5.06
CA LEU A 66 2.54 -19.72 -5.97
C LEU A 66 2.02 -19.24 -7.34
N GLU A 67 0.80 -19.65 -7.70
CA GLU A 67 0.12 -19.24 -8.93
C GLU A 67 -0.08 -17.73 -9.01
N ALA A 68 -0.28 -17.09 -7.85
CA ALA A 68 -0.42 -15.65 -7.71
C ALA A 68 0.83 -14.90 -8.19
N ALA A 69 2.02 -15.45 -7.93
CA ALA A 69 3.26 -14.92 -8.47
C ALA A 69 3.51 -15.37 -9.92
N ILE A 70 3.29 -16.65 -10.21
CA ILE A 70 3.57 -17.25 -11.54
C ILE A 70 2.86 -16.50 -12.66
N ALA A 71 1.67 -15.95 -12.38
CA ALA A 71 0.88 -15.17 -13.33
C ALA A 71 1.59 -13.93 -13.92
N PHE A 72 2.70 -13.48 -13.35
CA PHE A 72 3.41 -12.27 -13.77
C PHE A 72 4.63 -12.49 -14.68
N ALA A 73 5.03 -13.73 -14.93
CA ALA A 73 6.14 -14.01 -15.84
C ALA A 73 5.91 -15.32 -16.62
N PRO A 74 6.49 -15.46 -17.83
CA PRO A 74 6.40 -16.71 -18.60
C PRO A 74 6.90 -17.91 -17.80
N ILE A 75 6.27 -19.08 -17.99
CA ILE A 75 6.61 -20.31 -17.27
C ILE A 75 8.10 -20.67 -17.46
N GLU A 76 8.64 -20.41 -18.65
CA GLU A 76 10.03 -20.66 -19.00
C GLU A 76 11.00 -19.87 -18.11
N GLN A 77 10.65 -18.63 -17.77
CA GLN A 77 11.47 -17.80 -16.88
C GLN A 77 11.45 -18.34 -15.45
N TRP A 78 10.34 -18.88 -14.96
CA TRP A 78 10.30 -19.53 -13.65
C TRP A 78 11.16 -20.79 -13.58
N TRP A 79 11.17 -21.60 -14.65
CA TRP A 79 12.09 -22.74 -14.75
C TRP A 79 13.55 -22.32 -14.80
N GLU A 80 13.88 -21.22 -15.49
CA GLU A 80 15.22 -20.64 -15.49
C GLU A 80 15.60 -20.11 -14.10
N ALA A 81 14.69 -19.39 -13.43
CA ALA A 81 14.91 -18.88 -12.09
C ALA A 81 15.24 -20.00 -11.09
N LEU A 82 14.52 -21.13 -11.14
CA LEU A 82 14.85 -22.32 -10.35
C LEU A 82 16.24 -22.87 -10.68
N ARG A 83 16.63 -22.92 -11.96
CA ARG A 83 17.96 -23.39 -12.36
C ARG A 83 19.06 -22.51 -11.79
N LEU A 84 18.92 -21.21 -11.92
CA LEU A 84 19.87 -20.23 -11.42
C LEU A 84 19.93 -20.22 -9.88
N ALA A 85 18.78 -20.22 -9.21
CA ALA A 85 18.71 -20.13 -7.76
C ALA A 85 19.35 -21.32 -7.04
N TYR A 86 19.22 -22.53 -7.61
CA TYR A 86 19.69 -23.79 -7.02
C TYR A 86 20.90 -24.42 -7.72
N GLY A 87 21.40 -23.80 -8.80
CA GLY A 87 22.54 -24.32 -9.57
C GLY A 87 22.27 -25.68 -10.21
N VAL A 88 21.04 -25.93 -10.66
CA VAL A 88 20.61 -27.23 -11.22
C VAL A 88 20.53 -27.20 -12.74
N SER A 89 20.81 -28.34 -13.36
CA SER A 89 20.86 -28.49 -14.82
C SER A 89 19.67 -29.29 -15.40
N CYS A 90 18.52 -29.27 -14.73
CA CYS A 90 17.33 -30.01 -15.17
C CYS A 90 16.80 -29.48 -16.53
N GLN A 91 16.66 -30.35 -17.51
CA GLN A 91 16.18 -30.03 -18.86
C GLN A 91 14.84 -30.67 -19.22
N SER A 92 14.38 -31.65 -18.42
CA SER A 92 13.13 -32.37 -18.67
C SER A 92 12.20 -32.38 -17.46
N ALA A 93 10.90 -32.54 -17.70
CA ALA A 93 9.91 -32.67 -16.62
C ALA A 93 10.23 -33.82 -15.65
N LYS A 94 10.86 -34.90 -16.14
CA LYS A 94 11.28 -36.03 -15.31
C LYS A 94 12.46 -35.66 -14.41
N GLU A 95 13.46 -34.95 -14.93
CA GLU A 95 14.60 -34.48 -14.14
C GLU A 95 14.17 -33.50 -13.05
N TRP A 96 13.24 -32.59 -13.35
CA TRP A 96 12.66 -31.68 -12.36
C TRP A 96 11.97 -32.41 -11.22
N LEU A 97 11.25 -33.50 -11.50
CA LEU A 97 10.63 -34.32 -10.47
C LEU A 97 11.64 -35.05 -9.62
N LEU A 98 12.63 -35.69 -10.24
CA LEU A 98 13.70 -36.37 -9.51
C LEU A 98 14.48 -35.41 -8.61
N TRP A 99 14.75 -34.20 -9.10
CA TRP A 99 15.36 -33.14 -8.29
C TRP A 99 14.44 -32.72 -7.13
N ALA A 100 13.18 -32.40 -7.41
CA ALA A 100 12.22 -32.00 -6.38
C ALA A 100 12.06 -33.06 -5.27
N GLU A 101 12.03 -34.33 -5.64
CA GLU A 101 11.94 -35.48 -4.72
C GLU A 101 13.21 -35.68 -3.87
N SER A 102 14.36 -35.17 -4.36
CA SER A 102 15.63 -35.24 -3.65
C SER A 102 15.87 -34.09 -2.66
N LEU A 103 15.05 -33.04 -2.70
CA LEU A 103 15.13 -31.93 -1.75
C LEU A 103 14.70 -32.40 -0.35
N PRO A 104 15.36 -31.92 0.73
CA PRO A 104 14.91 -32.21 2.08
C PRO A 104 13.49 -31.67 2.32
N LEU A 105 12.70 -32.41 3.11
CA LEU A 105 11.33 -32.02 3.48
C LEU A 105 11.31 -30.66 4.21
N ALA A 106 10.17 -29.97 4.11
CA ALA A 106 9.95 -28.55 4.41
C ALA A 106 10.50 -28.01 5.74
N SER A 107 10.73 -28.85 6.76
CA SER A 107 11.32 -28.41 8.04
C SER A 107 12.73 -27.84 7.90
N ALA A 108 13.47 -28.20 6.85
CA ALA A 108 14.80 -27.61 6.57
C ALA A 108 14.73 -26.20 5.95
N TYR A 109 13.63 -25.83 5.30
CA TYR A 109 13.40 -24.51 4.71
C TYR A 109 12.81 -23.49 5.71
N GLN A 110 12.33 -23.96 6.86
CA GLN A 110 11.91 -23.13 7.98
C GLN A 110 13.09 -22.67 8.86
N GLY A 111 14.32 -23.07 8.54
CA GLY A 111 15.48 -23.00 9.44
C GLY A 111 16.30 -21.71 9.40
N GLU A 112 16.15 -20.85 8.39
CA GLU A 112 16.68 -19.50 8.50
C GLU A 112 15.70 -18.68 9.32
N SER A 113 16.05 -18.42 10.57
CA SER A 113 15.34 -17.46 11.41
C SER A 113 15.32 -16.14 10.65
N GLU A 114 14.18 -15.80 10.05
CA GLU A 114 13.98 -14.45 9.57
C GLU A 114 14.21 -13.52 10.76
N PRO A 115 14.93 -12.40 10.57
CA PRO A 115 15.09 -11.43 11.63
C PRO A 115 13.69 -11.01 12.10
N LEU A 116 13.52 -10.76 13.40
CA LEU A 116 12.28 -10.16 13.90
C LEU A 116 12.07 -8.84 13.15
N LEU A 117 11.03 -8.80 12.32
CA LEU A 117 10.74 -7.63 11.51
C LEU A 117 9.82 -6.66 12.25
N GLY A 118 9.07 -7.10 13.24
CA GLY A 118 8.29 -6.19 14.07
C GLY A 118 9.07 -5.61 15.23
N SER A 119 8.33 -4.98 16.12
CA SER A 119 8.84 -4.38 17.34
C SER A 119 7.84 -4.61 18.46
N HIS A 120 8.36 -4.85 19.67
CA HIS A 120 7.52 -4.94 20.86
C HIS A 120 6.88 -3.60 21.22
N TYR A 121 7.38 -2.49 20.66
CA TYR A 121 6.95 -1.12 20.93
C TYR A 121 5.99 -0.58 19.86
N MET A 122 5.37 -1.46 19.07
CA MET A 122 4.49 -1.02 17.98
C MET A 122 3.23 -0.30 18.49
N GLY A 123 2.74 -0.65 19.69
CA GLY A 123 1.63 0.06 20.33
C GLY A 123 2.02 1.49 20.72
N GLU A 124 3.14 1.64 21.43
CA GLU A 124 3.67 2.93 21.87
C GLU A 124 4.01 3.84 20.69
N HIS A 125 4.66 3.29 19.66
CA HIS A 125 4.93 4.00 18.40
C HIS A 125 3.66 4.60 17.82
N ARG A 126 2.62 3.78 17.64
CA ARG A 126 1.34 4.22 17.05
C ARG A 126 0.67 5.30 17.88
N TRP A 127 0.64 5.15 19.21
CA TRP A 127 0.02 6.14 20.09
C TRP A 127 0.78 7.47 20.08
N VAL A 128 2.11 7.44 20.13
CA VAL A 128 2.93 8.66 20.06
C VAL A 128 2.77 9.34 18.72
N GLN A 129 2.79 8.58 17.62
CA GLN A 129 2.52 9.08 16.27
C GLN A 129 1.14 9.76 16.18
N ASP A 130 0.08 9.06 16.59
CA ASP A 130 -1.28 9.57 16.49
C ASP A 130 -1.47 10.83 17.34
N HIS A 131 -0.91 10.87 18.55
CA HIS A 131 -0.96 12.05 19.40
C HIS A 131 -0.20 13.22 18.78
N LEU A 132 1.05 12.99 18.34
CA LEU A 132 1.91 13.97 17.67
C LEU A 132 1.24 14.59 16.45
N ARG A 133 0.67 13.76 15.58
CA ARG A 133 -0.07 14.21 14.40
C ARG A 133 -1.25 15.08 14.77
N GLN A 134 -2.03 14.70 15.78
CA GLN A 134 -3.19 15.48 16.22
C GLN A 134 -2.79 16.85 16.78
N VAL A 135 -1.80 16.91 17.69
CA VAL A 135 -1.36 18.19 18.27
C VAL A 135 -0.76 19.13 17.22
N LEU A 136 0.03 18.60 16.28
CA LEU A 136 0.63 19.38 15.20
C LEU A 136 -0.45 19.90 14.24
N THR A 137 -1.34 19.02 13.77
CA THR A 137 -2.44 19.39 12.85
C THR A 137 -3.31 20.48 13.45
N ALA A 138 -3.63 20.39 14.75
CA ALA A 138 -4.41 21.41 15.44
C ALA A 138 -3.70 22.77 15.47
N ALA A 139 -2.40 22.80 15.80
CA ALA A 139 -1.62 24.04 15.84
C ALA A 139 -1.46 24.67 14.44
N VAL A 140 -1.10 23.85 13.44
CA VAL A 140 -0.91 24.28 12.05
C VAL A 140 -2.22 24.80 11.45
N GLY A 141 -3.33 24.08 11.65
CA GLY A 141 -4.64 24.46 11.12
C GLY A 141 -5.23 25.72 11.75
N ARG A 142 -5.13 25.87 13.09
CA ARG A 142 -5.60 27.07 13.81
C ARG A 142 -4.88 28.33 13.35
N ALA A 143 -3.58 28.22 13.06
CA ALA A 143 -2.78 29.33 12.60
C ALA A 143 -2.80 29.53 11.09
N GLN A 144 -3.52 28.70 10.32
CA GLN A 144 -3.52 28.73 8.86
C GLN A 144 -2.11 28.58 8.24
N LEU A 145 -1.20 27.89 8.94
CA LEU A 145 0.21 27.75 8.52
C LEU A 145 0.38 26.79 7.34
N GLY A 146 -0.53 25.84 7.16
CA GLY A 146 -0.39 24.78 6.15
C GLY A 146 -1.24 23.55 6.46
N THR A 147 -0.82 22.40 5.94
CA THR A 147 -1.50 21.12 6.17
C THR A 147 -0.52 20.06 6.66
N CYS A 148 -1.05 19.05 7.34
CA CYS A 148 -0.29 17.89 7.78
C CYS A 148 -0.89 16.60 7.18
N ALA A 149 -0.04 15.62 6.88
CA ALA A 149 -0.45 14.30 6.39
C ALA A 149 0.38 13.20 7.06
N GLY A 150 -0.04 11.94 6.90
CA GLY A 150 0.58 10.76 7.52
C GLY A 150 -0.32 10.08 8.58
N PRO A 151 0.00 8.84 9.00
CA PRO A 151 0.86 7.89 8.27
C PRO A 151 0.31 7.57 6.87
N ASN A 152 1.06 6.78 6.10
CA ASN A 152 0.58 6.18 4.84
C ASN A 152 0.30 7.19 3.71
N TYR A 153 1.01 8.31 3.73
CA TYR A 153 0.92 9.34 2.72
C TYR A 153 2.29 9.55 2.09
N GLY A 154 2.39 9.39 0.77
CA GLY A 154 3.64 9.42 0.05
C GLY A 154 4.26 10.82 -0.02
N LEU A 155 5.53 10.94 0.29
CA LEU A 155 6.35 12.11 0.00
C LEU A 155 7.32 11.75 -1.13
N GLN A 156 7.12 12.34 -2.30
CA GLN A 156 8.02 12.14 -3.43
C GLN A 156 9.30 12.97 -3.26
N LEU A 157 10.45 12.31 -3.28
CA LEU A 157 11.79 12.90 -3.21
C LEU A 157 12.61 12.42 -4.40
N GLY A 158 12.50 13.14 -5.52
CA GLY A 158 13.12 12.75 -6.78
C GLY A 158 12.52 11.44 -7.31
N GLN A 159 13.33 10.38 -7.33
CA GLN A 159 12.95 9.02 -7.78
C GLN A 159 12.49 8.11 -6.62
N ASN A 160 12.40 8.65 -5.41
CA ASN A 160 11.95 7.93 -4.23
C ASN A 160 10.57 8.42 -3.79
N VAL A 161 9.80 7.56 -3.15
CA VAL A 161 8.55 7.91 -2.46
C VAL A 161 8.60 7.30 -1.07
N LEU A 162 8.69 8.15 -0.05
CA LEU A 162 8.73 7.74 1.35
C LEU A 162 7.36 7.92 2.01
N THR A 163 7.09 7.20 3.08
CA THR A 163 5.84 7.33 3.85
C THR A 163 6.15 7.74 5.29
N PRO A 164 6.47 9.03 5.52
CA PRO A 164 6.79 9.50 6.86
C PRO A 164 5.61 9.33 7.81
N ASP A 165 5.92 9.22 9.11
CA ASP A 165 4.88 9.16 10.14
C ASP A 165 4.03 10.41 10.18
N VAL A 166 4.67 11.57 10.05
CA VAL A 166 4.02 12.87 9.93
C VAL A 166 4.81 13.74 8.97
N LEU A 167 4.13 14.41 8.05
CA LEU A 167 4.70 15.52 7.28
C LEU A 167 3.85 16.77 7.42
N MET A 168 4.48 17.94 7.26
CA MET A 168 3.84 19.25 7.20
C MET A 168 4.31 20.00 5.94
N VAL A 169 3.35 20.57 5.22
CA VAL A 169 3.57 21.46 4.08
C VAL A 169 2.98 22.82 4.41
N THR A 170 3.73 23.91 4.22
CA THR A 170 3.22 25.27 4.51
C THR A 170 2.21 25.74 3.46
N ALA A 171 1.44 26.77 3.79
CA ALA A 171 0.53 27.43 2.86
C ALA A 171 1.28 28.01 1.64
N GLU A 172 2.48 28.59 1.84
CA GLU A 172 3.29 29.06 0.72
C GLU A 172 3.72 27.92 -0.20
N GLN A 173 4.16 26.79 0.38
CA GLN A 173 4.56 25.61 -0.38
C GLN A 173 3.37 24.99 -1.15
N LEU A 174 2.21 24.88 -0.51
CA LEU A 174 0.97 24.43 -1.16
C LEU A 174 0.57 25.29 -2.37
N ALA A 175 0.87 26.59 -2.33
CA ALA A 175 0.60 27.49 -3.45
C ALA A 175 1.51 27.27 -4.67
N THR A 176 2.56 26.44 -4.56
CA THR A 176 3.59 26.26 -5.61
C THR A 176 3.59 24.90 -6.29
N GLY A 177 2.86 23.92 -5.79
CA GLY A 177 2.88 22.56 -6.35
C GLY A 177 1.60 21.79 -6.12
N CYS A 178 1.65 20.48 -6.40
CA CYS A 178 0.49 19.60 -6.32
C CYS A 178 0.46 18.81 -5.01
N PHE A 179 -0.72 18.80 -4.39
CA PHE A 179 -1.06 18.00 -3.22
C PHE A 179 -2.14 17.01 -3.64
N HIS A 180 -1.84 15.70 -3.61
CA HIS A 180 -2.72 14.66 -4.14
C HIS A 180 -3.48 13.95 -3.02
N ASP A 181 -4.37 13.02 -3.37
CA ASP A 181 -5.18 12.34 -2.35
C ASP A 181 -4.36 11.43 -1.41
N TYR A 182 -3.22 10.91 -1.87
CA TYR A 182 -2.40 9.96 -1.11
C TYR A 182 -0.89 10.20 -1.24
N TYR A 183 -0.46 11.24 -1.96
CA TYR A 183 0.95 11.61 -2.04
C TYR A 183 1.15 13.11 -2.30
N VAL A 184 2.37 13.61 -2.13
CA VAL A 184 2.73 15.01 -2.41
C VAL A 184 4.06 15.09 -3.14
N GLU A 185 4.10 15.97 -4.15
CA GLU A 185 5.30 16.29 -4.94
C GLU A 185 6.03 17.52 -4.39
N ILE A 186 5.33 18.29 -3.56
CA ILE A 186 5.86 19.42 -2.83
C ILE A 186 6.80 18.90 -1.73
N LEU A 187 8.00 19.45 -1.68
CA LEU A 187 8.94 19.18 -0.60
C LEU A 187 8.33 19.60 0.76
N ALA A 188 8.11 18.63 1.64
CA ALA A 188 7.59 18.89 2.98
C ALA A 188 8.51 19.87 3.73
N HIS A 189 7.92 20.81 4.48
CA HIS A 189 8.67 21.72 5.33
C HIS A 189 9.24 21.00 6.56
N LEU A 190 8.47 20.09 7.13
CA LEU A 190 8.83 19.28 8.28
C LEU A 190 8.41 17.84 8.04
N VAL A 191 9.33 16.92 8.29
CA VAL A 191 9.07 15.48 8.38
C VAL A 191 9.42 15.01 9.80
N ILE A 192 8.56 14.18 10.38
CA ILE A 192 8.78 13.55 11.68
C ILE A 192 8.63 12.05 11.54
N GLU A 193 9.61 11.31 12.09
CA GLU A 193 9.57 9.85 12.21
C GLU A 193 9.56 9.47 13.69
N VAL A 194 8.67 8.56 14.07
CA VAL A 194 8.65 7.93 15.38
C VAL A 194 9.41 6.62 15.26
N CYS A 195 10.53 6.50 15.97
CA CYS A 195 11.39 5.33 15.86
C CYS A 195 10.79 4.11 16.56
N LEU A 196 11.09 2.95 16.00
CA LEU A 196 11.06 1.68 16.74
C LEU A 196 12.45 1.39 17.29
N PRO A 197 12.61 1.10 18.59
CA PRO A 197 13.94 0.87 19.20
C PRO A 197 14.80 -0.17 18.45
N GLU A 198 14.18 -1.27 18.02
CA GLU A 198 14.83 -2.37 17.30
C GLU A 198 15.25 -1.99 15.87
N ARG A 199 14.70 -0.89 15.33
CA ARG A 199 14.93 -0.41 13.97
C ARG A 199 15.42 1.04 13.90
N ARG A 200 15.93 1.60 15.01
CA ARG A 200 16.36 3.00 15.11
C ARG A 200 17.34 3.43 14.00
N GLY A 201 18.17 2.50 13.51
CA GLY A 201 19.09 2.77 12.40
C GLY A 201 18.40 3.21 11.10
N LEU A 202 17.20 2.68 10.82
CA LEU A 202 16.42 3.02 9.63
C LEU A 202 16.08 4.51 9.61
N ASP A 203 15.50 5.04 10.69
CA ASP A 203 15.10 6.46 10.73
C ASP A 203 16.31 7.39 10.97
N VAL A 204 17.22 7.03 11.87
CA VAL A 204 18.34 7.91 12.26
C VAL A 204 19.41 8.01 11.17
N GLN A 205 19.57 6.99 10.33
CA GLN A 205 20.63 6.93 9.31
C GLN A 205 20.09 6.85 7.90
N GLU A 206 19.32 5.82 7.57
CA GLU A 206 18.91 5.52 6.19
C GLU A 206 17.93 6.57 5.67
N ARG A 207 16.78 6.75 6.34
CA ARG A 207 15.77 7.76 5.96
C ARG A 207 16.30 9.17 6.12
N ARG A 208 17.05 9.45 7.18
CA ARG A 208 17.72 10.76 7.34
C ARG A 208 18.54 11.12 6.10
N SER A 209 19.32 10.17 5.58
CA SER A 209 20.15 10.40 4.38
C SER A 209 19.29 10.70 3.15
N LEU A 210 18.13 10.05 3.01
CA LEU A 210 17.18 10.32 1.91
C LEU A 210 16.52 11.69 2.05
N TYR A 211 16.09 12.07 3.26
CA TYR A 211 15.56 13.41 3.53
C TYR A 211 16.61 14.51 3.35
N GLU A 212 17.87 14.24 3.68
CA GLU A 212 19.00 15.16 3.47
C GLU A 212 19.27 15.38 1.98
N GLN A 213 19.28 14.29 1.19
CA GLN A 213 19.41 14.34 -0.27
C GLN A 213 18.25 15.11 -0.92
N GLY A 214 17.03 14.92 -0.39
CA GLY A 214 15.84 15.67 -0.78
C GLY A 214 15.79 17.11 -0.25
N GLN A 215 16.75 17.51 0.59
CA GLN A 215 16.85 18.85 1.20
C GLN A 215 15.61 19.25 2.03
N VAL A 216 14.96 18.28 2.67
CA VAL A 216 13.82 18.55 3.57
C VAL A 216 14.27 19.53 4.66
N PRO A 217 13.62 20.71 4.83
CA PRO A 217 14.13 21.76 5.72
C PRO A 217 14.27 21.31 7.18
N HIS A 218 13.30 20.55 7.68
CA HIS A 218 13.29 20.05 9.04
C HIS A 218 12.99 18.55 9.09
N TYR A 219 13.84 17.82 9.81
CA TYR A 219 13.66 16.38 10.05
C TYR A 219 13.75 16.08 11.54
N TRP A 220 12.68 15.54 12.11
CA TRP A 220 12.62 15.21 13.53
C TRP A 220 12.54 13.70 13.70
N VAL A 221 13.25 13.20 14.71
CA VAL A 221 13.17 11.80 15.13
C VAL A 221 12.68 11.75 16.56
N VAL A 222 11.67 10.92 16.82
CA VAL A 222 11.07 10.73 18.14
C VAL A 222 11.38 9.34 18.64
N ASP A 223 12.01 9.24 19.80
CA ASP A 223 12.18 7.98 20.52
C ASP A 223 11.06 7.84 21.55
N PRO A 224 10.03 7.00 21.30
CA PRO A 224 8.89 6.86 22.21
C PRO A 224 9.29 6.21 23.54
N VAL A 225 10.35 5.40 23.57
CA VAL A 225 10.80 4.70 24.78
C VAL A 225 11.70 5.59 25.62
N GLY A 226 12.68 6.23 24.97
CA GLY A 226 13.55 7.21 25.61
C GLY A 226 12.84 8.51 25.98
N ARG A 227 11.67 8.78 25.36
CA ARG A 227 10.94 10.05 25.43
C ARG A 227 11.78 11.22 24.95
N GLU A 228 12.52 11.01 23.86
CA GLU A 228 13.47 12.00 23.33
C GLU A 228 13.04 12.48 21.95
N PHE A 229 13.28 13.76 21.68
CA PHE A 229 13.18 14.35 20.35
C PHE A 229 14.58 14.74 19.88
N THR A 230 14.92 14.32 18.66
CA THR A 230 16.12 14.78 17.96
C THR A 230 15.70 15.66 16.80
N PHE A 231 16.17 16.90 16.78
CA PHE A 231 15.85 17.87 15.75
C PHE A 231 17.00 18.02 14.75
N TRP A 232 16.70 17.98 13.46
CA TRP A 232 17.65 18.28 12.40
C TRP A 232 17.11 19.42 11.53
N ARG A 233 18.00 20.34 11.17
CA ARG A 233 17.72 21.45 10.25
C ARG A 233 18.66 21.37 9.06
N TRP A 234 18.11 21.38 7.86
CA TRP A 234 18.91 21.38 6.65
C TRP A 234 19.62 22.72 6.46
N THR A 235 20.87 22.66 6.03
CA THR A 235 21.71 23.80 5.64
C THR A 235 22.50 23.42 4.38
N PRO A 236 23.12 24.37 3.67
CA PRO A 236 24.03 24.04 2.56
C PRO A 236 25.18 23.10 2.95
N GLU A 237 25.57 23.05 4.22
CA GLU A 237 26.58 22.14 4.78
C GLU A 237 26.02 20.76 5.17
N GLY A 238 24.72 20.52 4.96
CA GLY A 238 24.01 19.30 5.38
C GLY A 238 23.16 19.50 6.64
N TYR A 239 22.67 18.41 7.22
CA TYR A 239 21.85 18.47 8.43
C TYR A 239 22.65 18.87 9.67
N GLN A 240 22.19 19.94 10.33
CA GLN A 240 22.73 20.40 11.62
C GLN A 240 21.77 20.05 12.77
N PRO A 241 22.28 19.66 13.95
CA PRO A 241 21.44 19.44 15.12
C PRO A 241 20.73 20.72 15.55
N GLY A 242 19.42 20.63 15.77
CA GLY A 242 18.63 21.67 16.42
C GLY A 242 18.78 21.63 17.93
N GLN A 243 18.80 22.80 18.57
CA GLN A 243 18.87 22.93 20.03
C GLN A 243 17.58 23.50 20.58
N LEU A 244 17.23 23.10 21.81
CA LEU A 244 16.17 23.74 22.58
C LEU A 244 16.65 25.10 23.08
N ASP A 245 15.73 26.05 23.12
CA ASP A 245 15.93 27.34 23.76
C ASP A 245 15.99 27.19 25.29
N VAL A 246 16.34 28.28 25.98
CA VAL A 246 16.49 28.32 27.45
C VAL A 246 15.22 27.95 28.22
N ASP A 247 14.05 28.03 27.58
CA ASP A 247 12.75 27.68 28.13
C ASP A 247 12.30 26.26 27.74
N GLY A 248 13.20 25.45 27.17
CA GLY A 248 12.94 24.07 26.78
C GLY A 248 12.09 23.92 25.52
N CYS A 249 11.83 25.00 24.77
CA CYS A 249 11.09 24.94 23.51
C CYS A 249 12.03 24.89 22.31
N TYR A 250 11.67 24.12 21.30
CA TYR A 250 12.30 24.15 19.98
C TYR A 250 11.60 25.19 19.09
N ARG A 251 12.37 26.12 18.51
CA ARG A 251 11.88 27.18 17.60
C ARG A 251 12.61 27.21 16.26
N GLY A 252 13.04 26.04 15.79
CA GLY A 252 13.74 25.94 14.51
C GLY A 252 12.83 26.06 13.29
N VAL A 253 11.53 25.77 13.44
CA VAL A 253 10.51 25.86 12.37
C VAL A 253 9.86 27.24 12.41
N GLU A 254 9.79 27.92 11.28
CA GLU A 254 9.24 29.27 11.23
C GLU A 254 7.76 29.29 11.67
N HIS A 255 7.39 30.27 12.49
CA HIS A 255 6.04 30.45 13.05
C HIS A 255 5.49 29.28 13.89
N LEU A 256 6.34 28.31 14.27
CA LEU A 256 5.96 27.15 15.06
C LEU A 256 6.97 26.90 16.19
N SER A 257 6.49 26.86 17.43
CA SER A 257 7.29 26.46 18.60
C SER A 257 6.78 25.14 19.17
N PHE A 258 7.68 24.26 19.60
CA PHE A 258 7.36 22.95 20.17
C PHE A 258 8.02 22.73 21.53
N SER A 259 7.27 22.25 22.52
CA SER A 259 7.79 21.86 23.83
C SER A 259 7.71 20.34 24.02
N PRO A 260 8.86 19.62 24.00
CA PRO A 260 8.90 18.18 24.28
C PRO A 260 8.36 17.81 25.66
N GLU A 261 8.63 18.63 26.68
CA GLU A 261 8.17 18.39 28.05
C GLU A 261 6.63 18.41 28.13
N ILE A 262 6.01 19.46 27.56
CA ILE A 262 4.54 19.57 27.52
C ILE A 262 3.93 18.46 26.67
N PHE A 263 4.59 18.06 25.57
CA PHE A 263 4.15 16.94 24.75
C PHE A 263 4.01 15.66 25.58
N TRP A 264 5.10 15.23 26.26
CA TRP A 264 5.07 14.01 27.07
C TRP A 264 4.13 14.11 28.26
N LEU A 265 4.04 15.27 28.91
CA LEU A 265 3.08 15.50 29.99
C LEU A 265 1.63 15.31 29.48
N SER A 266 1.28 15.94 28.36
CA SER A 266 -0.06 15.83 27.78
C SER A 266 -0.39 14.41 27.30
N PHE A 267 0.62 13.66 26.84
CA PHE A 267 0.49 12.28 26.41
C PHE A 267 0.18 11.37 27.60
N ASP A 268 0.92 11.52 28.71
CA ASP A 268 0.72 10.73 29.93
C ASP A 268 -0.65 11.00 30.58
N GLU A 269 -1.12 12.25 30.55
CA GLU A 269 -2.42 12.64 31.10
C GLU A 269 -3.60 12.27 30.17
N GLN A 270 -3.33 11.70 28.98
CA GLN A 270 -4.34 11.37 27.96
C GLN A 270 -5.27 12.54 27.62
N VAL A 271 -4.78 13.77 27.74
CA VAL A 271 -5.58 14.96 27.52
C VAL A 271 -5.76 15.14 26.02
N SER A 272 -7.01 15.21 25.59
CA SER A 272 -7.32 15.52 24.20
C SER A 272 -6.64 16.85 23.80
N PRO A 273 -5.97 16.92 22.63
CA PRO A 273 -5.31 18.15 22.16
C PRO A 273 -6.27 19.33 21.97
N TYR A 274 -7.58 19.06 21.90
CA TYR A 274 -8.62 20.10 21.83
C TYR A 274 -9.00 20.67 23.19
N ASN A 275 -8.71 19.96 24.28
CA ASN A 275 -9.08 20.33 25.65
C ASN A 275 -7.86 20.67 26.53
N SER A 276 -6.64 20.50 26.02
CA SER A 276 -5.43 20.82 26.78
C SER A 276 -5.30 22.32 27.03
N THR A 277 -5.05 22.68 28.29
CA THR A 277 -4.74 24.04 28.71
C THR A 277 -3.30 24.46 28.38
N LEU A 278 -2.40 23.48 28.19
CA LEU A 278 -1.00 23.70 27.79
C LEU A 278 -0.76 23.03 26.44
N SER A 279 -0.50 23.83 25.42
CA SER A 279 -0.31 23.31 24.06
C SER A 279 1.16 22.96 23.82
N ALA A 280 1.43 21.71 23.48
CA ALA A 280 2.78 21.25 23.12
C ALA A 280 3.32 21.97 21.88
N PHE A 281 2.44 22.35 20.95
CA PHE A 281 2.74 23.23 19.83
C PHE A 281 2.07 24.58 20.03
N THR A 282 2.80 25.65 19.78
CA THR A 282 2.24 27.00 19.63
C THR A 282 2.60 27.54 18.27
N SER A 283 1.67 28.26 17.65
CA SER A 283 1.77 28.74 16.28
C SER A 283 1.35 30.20 16.17
N GLU A 284 2.04 30.94 15.31
CA GLU A 284 1.70 32.34 15.03
C GLU A 284 0.62 32.41 13.94
N PRO A 285 -0.54 33.05 14.20
CA PRO A 285 -1.62 33.11 13.22
C PRO A 285 -1.22 33.85 11.94
N GLN A 286 -1.47 33.21 10.79
CA GLN A 286 -1.26 33.82 9.49
C GLN A 286 -2.44 34.72 9.11
N PRO A 287 -2.18 35.91 8.54
CA PRO A 287 -3.23 36.88 8.24
C PRO A 287 -4.13 36.44 7.08
N ARG A 288 -3.62 35.63 6.16
CA ARG A 288 -4.31 35.23 4.93
C ARG A 288 -4.86 33.81 5.07
N LYS A 289 -6.17 33.66 4.90
CA LYS A 289 -6.83 32.35 4.90
C LYS A 289 -6.70 31.68 3.53
N TRP A 290 -6.74 30.36 3.53
CA TRP A 290 -6.70 29.54 2.31
C TRP A 290 -7.59 28.31 2.46
N GLU A 291 -7.75 27.57 1.36
CA GLU A 291 -8.36 26.24 1.35
C GLU A 291 -7.82 25.38 0.21
N LEU A 292 -7.97 24.06 0.34
CA LEU A 292 -7.77 23.11 -0.74
C LEU A 292 -9.13 22.74 -1.33
N ARG A 293 -9.26 22.76 -2.66
CA ARG A 293 -10.46 22.36 -3.39
C ARG A 293 -10.14 21.22 -4.34
N ARG A 294 -11.05 20.25 -4.44
CA ARG A 294 -10.96 19.18 -5.44
C ARG A 294 -11.36 19.73 -6.80
N GLU A 295 -10.48 19.59 -7.79
CA GLU A 295 -10.73 20.00 -9.17
C GLU A 295 -10.39 18.87 -10.15
N PRO A 296 -11.16 18.70 -11.24
CA PRO A 296 -10.83 17.74 -12.30
C PRO A 296 -9.41 17.96 -12.89
N SER A 297 -8.64 16.89 -13.01
CA SER A 297 -7.28 16.85 -13.57
C SER A 297 -7.00 15.50 -14.26
N ALA A 298 -5.95 15.47 -15.07
CA ALA A 298 -5.42 14.28 -15.74
C ALA A 298 -4.10 13.83 -15.10
N GLU A 299 -3.96 14.07 -13.79
CA GLU A 299 -2.72 13.81 -13.05
C GLU A 299 -2.49 12.32 -12.78
N LEU A 300 -1.32 12.02 -12.24
CA LEU A 300 -0.89 10.69 -11.87
C LEU A 300 -1.62 10.26 -10.59
N GLY A 301 -2.19 9.05 -10.58
CA GLY A 301 -3.11 8.59 -9.56
C GLY A 301 -3.28 7.07 -9.60
N TYR A 302 -3.98 6.48 -8.63
CA TYR A 302 -4.15 5.03 -8.60
C TYR A 302 -4.90 4.56 -9.86
N GLY A 303 -4.32 3.60 -10.57
CA GLY A 303 -4.81 3.13 -11.86
C GLY A 303 -4.77 4.18 -12.98
N SER A 304 -3.95 5.24 -12.87
CA SER A 304 -3.83 6.24 -13.94
C SER A 304 -3.03 5.74 -15.15
N ILE A 305 -2.18 4.72 -14.97
CA ILE A 305 -1.49 4.03 -16.06
C ILE A 305 -1.87 2.54 -16.07
N PRO A 306 -1.86 1.87 -17.23
CA PRO A 306 -2.15 0.44 -17.30
C PRO A 306 -1.21 -0.38 -16.41
N PHE A 307 -1.75 -1.37 -15.72
CA PHE A 307 -0.97 -2.26 -14.88
C PHE A 307 -0.27 -3.34 -15.72
N GLN A 308 1.00 -3.10 -16.05
CA GLN A 308 1.85 -3.94 -16.91
C GLN A 308 3.25 -4.12 -16.29
N PRO A 309 3.37 -4.83 -15.15
CA PRO A 309 4.63 -4.98 -14.46
C PRO A 309 5.67 -5.75 -15.29
N GLN A 310 6.93 -5.31 -15.23
CA GLN A 310 8.06 -5.99 -15.90
C GLN A 310 8.80 -6.87 -14.89
N VAL A 311 8.49 -8.17 -14.89
CA VAL A 311 9.11 -9.14 -14.00
C VAL A 311 10.11 -9.98 -14.77
N ASP A 312 11.37 -9.94 -14.31
CA ASP A 312 12.50 -10.65 -14.90
C ASP A 312 13.25 -11.51 -13.87
N LEU A 313 14.25 -12.28 -14.33
CA LEU A 313 15.09 -13.12 -13.47
C LEU A 313 15.75 -12.33 -12.33
N GLU A 314 16.25 -11.14 -12.66
CA GLU A 314 16.86 -10.18 -11.74
C GLU A 314 15.89 -9.03 -11.44
N PRO A 315 16.13 -8.24 -10.36
CA PRO A 315 15.31 -7.07 -10.06
C PRO A 315 15.19 -6.08 -11.25
N HIS A 316 13.97 -5.59 -11.46
CA HIS A 316 13.63 -4.55 -12.41
C HIS A 316 13.25 -3.25 -11.66
N PRO A 317 13.87 -2.10 -11.95
CA PRO A 317 13.61 -0.86 -11.23
C PRO A 317 12.19 -0.35 -11.51
N ILE A 318 11.46 -0.02 -10.45
CA ILE A 318 10.12 0.58 -10.51
C ILE A 318 10.26 2.11 -10.61
N THR A 319 9.59 2.71 -11.56
CA THR A 319 9.50 4.17 -11.68
C THR A 319 8.54 4.78 -10.68
N VAL A 320 8.64 6.09 -10.44
CA VAL A 320 7.70 6.80 -9.56
C VAL A 320 6.28 6.75 -10.11
N GLU A 321 6.13 6.85 -11.43
CA GLU A 321 4.85 6.76 -12.14
C GLU A 321 4.18 5.40 -11.92
N GLU A 322 4.94 4.33 -12.09
CA GLU A 322 4.47 2.96 -11.83
C GLU A 322 4.12 2.75 -10.35
N PHE A 323 4.97 3.21 -9.43
CA PHE A 323 4.66 3.11 -8.01
C PHE A 323 3.38 3.85 -7.66
N ILE A 324 3.22 5.12 -8.04
CA ILE A 324 2.04 5.91 -7.69
C ILE A 324 0.77 5.31 -8.32
N ALA A 325 0.86 4.79 -9.55
CA ALA A 325 -0.31 4.24 -10.23
C ALA A 325 -0.68 2.83 -9.79
N TRP A 326 0.28 2.03 -9.31
CA TRP A 326 0.05 0.61 -9.03
C TRP A 326 0.08 0.27 -7.54
N CYS A 327 0.81 1.04 -6.73
CA CYS A 327 0.93 0.79 -5.30
C CYS A 327 -0.46 0.86 -4.65
N PRO A 328 -0.86 -0.19 -3.92
CA PRO A 328 -2.14 -0.20 -3.22
C PRO A 328 -2.14 0.74 -2.02
N GLU A 329 -3.32 0.97 -1.47
CA GLU A 329 -3.42 1.51 -0.12
C GLU A 329 -2.64 0.61 0.86
N THR A 330 -1.93 1.25 1.79
CA THR A 330 -1.13 0.60 2.86
C THR A 330 -2.03 -0.01 3.95
N LYS A 331 -3.13 -0.65 3.55
CA LYS A 331 -4.11 -1.25 4.45
C LYS A 331 -4.00 -2.76 4.39
N LEU A 332 -3.60 -3.36 5.52
CA LEU A 332 -3.71 -4.81 5.73
C LEU A 332 -5.14 -5.17 6.12
N GLU A 333 -5.79 -5.98 5.30
CA GLU A 333 -7.19 -6.38 5.48
C GLU A 333 -7.31 -7.89 5.79
N GLY A 334 -7.41 -8.22 7.08
CA GLY A 334 -7.87 -9.52 7.53
C GLY A 334 -6.80 -10.62 7.67
N PRO A 335 -7.00 -11.58 8.59
CA PRO A 335 -6.25 -12.83 8.67
C PRO A 335 -6.86 -13.93 7.77
N PRO A 336 -6.13 -15.03 7.43
CA PRO A 336 -4.78 -15.39 7.88
C PRO A 336 -3.64 -15.01 6.92
N PHE A 337 -3.92 -14.30 5.82
CA PHE A 337 -2.93 -13.95 4.80
C PHE A 337 -3.01 -12.45 4.48
N PRO A 338 -1.90 -11.81 4.07
CA PRO A 338 -1.94 -10.38 3.78
C PRO A 338 -2.86 -10.11 2.59
N LEU A 339 -3.93 -9.35 2.85
CA LEU A 339 -4.69 -8.63 1.83
C LEU A 339 -4.20 -7.18 1.90
N VAL A 340 -3.65 -6.66 0.81
CA VAL A 340 -3.10 -5.30 0.76
C VAL A 340 -4.01 -4.47 -0.12
N GLY A 341 -4.88 -3.64 0.48
CA GLY A 341 -5.83 -2.84 -0.30
C GLY A 341 -6.76 -3.68 -1.19
N GLY A 342 -7.29 -4.78 -0.65
CA GLY A 342 -8.15 -5.71 -1.39
C GLY A 342 -7.40 -6.65 -2.36
N GLU A 343 -8.14 -7.41 -3.16
CA GLU A 343 -7.57 -8.42 -4.07
C GLU A 343 -6.70 -7.79 -5.17
N ILE A 344 -7.18 -6.69 -5.78
CA ILE A 344 -6.44 -5.96 -6.82
C ILE A 344 -5.17 -5.35 -6.21
N GLY A 345 -5.26 -4.77 -5.01
CA GLY A 345 -4.09 -4.23 -4.35
C GLY A 345 -3.06 -5.30 -4.00
N THR A 346 -3.48 -6.48 -3.53
CA THR A 346 -2.58 -7.61 -3.30
C THR A 346 -1.92 -8.09 -4.59
N ARG A 347 -2.69 -8.21 -5.68
CA ARG A 347 -2.15 -8.52 -7.01
C ARG A 347 -1.04 -7.54 -7.39
N ASN A 348 -1.29 -6.25 -7.23
CA ASN A 348 -0.31 -5.21 -7.55
C ASN A 348 0.92 -5.26 -6.65
N ALA A 349 0.72 -5.43 -5.34
CA ALA A 349 1.82 -5.58 -4.39
C ALA A 349 2.71 -6.78 -4.72
N ILE A 350 2.13 -7.95 -5.05
CA ILE A 350 2.90 -9.13 -5.48
C ILE A 350 3.76 -8.79 -6.69
N ALA A 351 3.22 -8.13 -7.71
CA ALA A 351 4.02 -7.75 -8.88
C ALA A 351 5.16 -6.79 -8.55
N LEU A 352 4.90 -5.74 -7.75
CA LEU A 352 5.94 -4.78 -7.32
C LEU A 352 7.03 -5.46 -6.48
N LEU A 353 6.66 -6.44 -5.65
CA LEU A 353 7.60 -7.28 -4.89
C LEU A 353 8.45 -8.15 -5.84
N LEU A 354 7.85 -8.75 -6.86
CA LEU A 354 8.56 -9.52 -7.88
C LEU A 354 9.53 -8.66 -8.68
N MET A 355 9.12 -7.46 -9.08
CA MET A 355 10.01 -6.48 -9.74
C MET A 355 11.20 -6.15 -8.84
N SER A 356 10.98 -5.96 -7.53
CA SER A 356 12.03 -5.54 -6.60
C SER A 356 13.01 -6.64 -6.22
N LEU A 357 12.56 -7.90 -6.20
CA LEU A 357 13.35 -9.05 -5.77
C LEU A 357 13.92 -9.86 -6.95
N GLY A 358 13.25 -9.85 -8.11
CA GLY A 358 13.53 -10.74 -9.22
C GLY A 358 13.02 -12.17 -8.96
N LEU A 359 12.86 -12.94 -10.04
CA LEU A 359 12.39 -14.33 -9.96
C LEU A 359 13.38 -15.25 -9.25
N VAL A 360 14.68 -15.04 -9.43
CA VAL A 360 15.73 -15.89 -8.84
C VAL A 360 15.69 -15.85 -7.31
N GLU A 361 15.50 -14.68 -6.72
CA GLU A 361 15.33 -14.55 -5.27
C GLU A 361 13.96 -15.09 -4.83
N THR A 362 12.91 -14.77 -5.58
CA THR A 362 11.53 -15.20 -5.25
C THR A 362 11.42 -16.71 -5.08
N VAL A 363 12.03 -17.50 -5.98
CA VAL A 363 11.91 -18.96 -5.91
C VAL A 363 12.59 -19.54 -4.65
N ARG A 364 13.48 -18.80 -3.99
CA ARG A 364 14.11 -19.21 -2.72
C ARG A 364 13.20 -19.05 -1.51
N LEU A 365 12.16 -18.22 -1.61
CA LEU A 365 11.24 -17.93 -0.50
C LEU A 365 10.34 -19.12 -0.12
N MET A 366 10.20 -20.09 -1.03
CA MET A 366 9.35 -21.27 -0.87
C MET A 366 10.11 -22.54 -1.27
N PRO A 367 9.75 -23.72 -0.75
CA PRO A 367 10.44 -24.96 -1.08
C PRO A 367 10.43 -25.26 -2.59
N GLY A 368 11.58 -25.66 -3.15
CA GLY A 368 11.72 -25.93 -4.60
C GLY A 368 10.72 -26.98 -5.13
N TYR A 369 10.36 -27.98 -4.32
CA TYR A 369 9.39 -29.00 -4.72
C TYR A 369 7.98 -28.42 -4.93
N GLU A 370 7.59 -27.37 -4.18
CA GLU A 370 6.30 -26.71 -4.34
C GLU A 370 6.25 -25.96 -5.69
N TRP A 371 7.34 -25.27 -6.05
CA TRP A 371 7.45 -24.61 -7.34
C TRP A 371 7.30 -25.59 -8.49
N VAL A 372 8.05 -26.70 -8.48
CA VAL A 372 7.98 -27.73 -9.53
C VAL A 372 6.56 -28.28 -9.65
N ARG A 373 5.89 -28.54 -8.52
CA ARG A 373 4.52 -29.04 -8.48
C ARG A 373 3.54 -28.07 -9.10
N VAL A 374 3.61 -26.78 -8.73
CA VAL A 374 2.69 -25.75 -9.20
C VAL A 374 2.96 -25.39 -10.67
N LEU A 375 4.21 -25.19 -11.07
CA LEU A 375 4.55 -24.85 -12.47
C LEU A 375 4.02 -25.91 -13.45
N ARG A 376 4.14 -27.20 -13.12
CA ARG A 376 3.56 -28.29 -13.93
C ARG A 376 2.04 -28.30 -13.94
N ARG A 377 1.38 -27.82 -12.88
CA ARG A 377 -0.08 -27.62 -12.90
C ARG A 377 -0.42 -26.46 -13.84
N VAL A 378 0.22 -25.31 -13.69
CA VAL A 378 -0.03 -24.13 -14.54
C VAL A 378 0.22 -24.44 -16.01
N GLU A 379 1.27 -25.18 -16.35
CA GLU A 379 1.55 -25.63 -17.72
C GLU A 379 0.41 -26.49 -18.31
N ARG A 380 -0.14 -27.43 -17.53
CA ARG A 380 -1.30 -28.23 -17.94
C ARG A 380 -2.57 -27.39 -18.10
N GLU A 381 -2.74 -26.39 -17.24
CA GLU A 381 -3.85 -25.45 -17.33
C GLU A 381 -3.76 -24.59 -18.60
N GLN A 382 -2.56 -24.11 -18.95
CA GLN A 382 -2.31 -23.38 -20.19
C GLN A 382 -2.58 -24.24 -21.44
N GLN A 383 -2.29 -25.54 -21.40
CA GLN A 383 -2.67 -26.46 -22.49
C GLN A 383 -4.18 -26.57 -22.70
N GLN A 384 -4.98 -26.27 -21.67
CA GLN A 384 -6.44 -26.27 -21.71
C GLN A 384 -7.03 -24.86 -21.92
N ASP A 385 -6.19 -23.84 -22.14
CA ASP A 385 -6.61 -22.44 -22.12
C ASP A 385 -7.69 -22.13 -23.16
N ALA A 386 -7.52 -22.62 -24.39
CA ALA A 386 -8.47 -22.39 -25.48
C ALA A 386 -9.89 -22.87 -25.11
N GLN A 387 -10.02 -24.03 -24.46
CA GLN A 387 -11.31 -24.55 -24.02
C GLN A 387 -11.90 -23.72 -22.89
N ARG A 388 -11.09 -23.31 -21.90
CA ARG A 388 -11.53 -22.48 -20.77
C ARG A 388 -11.99 -21.10 -21.25
N ARG A 389 -11.23 -20.49 -22.16
CA ARG A 389 -11.52 -19.19 -22.77
C ARG A 389 -12.83 -19.21 -23.54
N GLU A 390 -13.08 -20.25 -24.34
CA GLU A 390 -14.36 -20.41 -25.04
C GLU A 390 -15.54 -20.49 -24.05
N GLN A 391 -15.40 -21.24 -22.95
CA GLN A 391 -16.42 -21.28 -21.90
C GLN A 391 -16.64 -19.90 -21.26
N TRP A 392 -15.58 -19.15 -20.97
CA TRP A 392 -15.68 -17.81 -20.39
C TRP A 392 -16.33 -16.82 -21.37
N TRP A 393 -16.03 -16.89 -22.66
CA TRP A 393 -16.73 -16.11 -23.69
C TRP A 393 -18.24 -16.39 -23.74
N GLN A 394 -18.63 -17.65 -23.59
CA GLN A 394 -20.05 -18.02 -23.52
C GLN A 394 -20.72 -17.42 -22.28
N HIS A 395 -20.04 -17.43 -21.12
CA HIS A 395 -20.53 -16.80 -19.90
C HIS A 395 -20.65 -15.28 -20.06
N ALA A 396 -19.60 -14.61 -20.57
CA ALA A 396 -19.60 -13.17 -20.81
C ALA A 396 -20.78 -12.74 -21.70
N ARG A 397 -21.01 -13.45 -22.81
CA ARG A 397 -22.14 -13.20 -23.72
C ARG A 397 -23.50 -13.44 -23.06
N ALA A 398 -23.62 -14.47 -22.23
CA ALA A 398 -24.86 -14.75 -21.50
C ALA A 398 -25.17 -13.63 -20.50
N ILE A 399 -24.18 -13.18 -19.73
CA ILE A 399 -24.31 -12.09 -18.75
C ILE A 399 -24.62 -10.77 -19.47
N ALA A 400 -23.93 -10.44 -20.57
CA ALA A 400 -24.19 -9.23 -21.34
C ALA A 400 -25.66 -9.13 -21.80
N ARG A 401 -26.22 -10.24 -22.33
CA ARG A 401 -27.64 -10.32 -22.70
C ARG A 401 -28.57 -10.14 -21.51
N GLN A 402 -28.22 -10.74 -20.36
CA GLN A 402 -28.99 -10.60 -19.13
C GLN A 402 -28.99 -9.15 -18.63
N LEU A 403 -27.83 -8.49 -18.59
CA LEU A 403 -27.69 -7.09 -18.19
C LEU A 403 -28.57 -6.17 -19.05
N LYS A 404 -28.57 -6.37 -20.37
CA LYS A 404 -29.41 -5.62 -21.29
C LYS A 404 -30.90 -5.90 -21.09
N LYS A 405 -31.28 -7.18 -20.93
CA LYS A 405 -32.69 -7.58 -20.81
C LYS A 405 -33.32 -7.19 -19.48
N ASP A 406 -32.63 -7.47 -18.38
CA ASP A 406 -33.21 -7.41 -17.03
C ASP A 406 -32.96 -6.05 -16.36
N TYR A 407 -31.90 -5.34 -16.78
CA TYR A 407 -31.48 -4.07 -16.17
C TYR A 407 -31.45 -2.90 -17.16
N ALA A 408 -31.88 -3.12 -18.41
CA ALA A 408 -31.93 -2.10 -19.45
C ALA A 408 -30.60 -1.36 -19.69
N VAL A 409 -29.47 -2.04 -19.47
CA VAL A 409 -28.15 -1.53 -19.84
C VAL A 409 -28.07 -1.46 -21.37
N ASN A 410 -27.77 -0.29 -21.92
CA ASN A 410 -27.85 -0.06 -23.38
C ASN A 410 -26.76 -0.81 -24.15
N GLY A 411 -25.56 -0.89 -23.57
CA GLY A 411 -24.47 -1.65 -24.17
C GLY A 411 -23.47 -2.22 -23.17
N VAL A 412 -22.86 -3.33 -23.58
CA VAL A 412 -21.91 -4.11 -22.81
C VAL A 412 -20.78 -4.55 -23.74
N GLY A 413 -19.55 -4.32 -23.31
CA GLY A 413 -18.34 -4.80 -23.95
C GLY A 413 -17.50 -5.62 -22.97
N VAL A 414 -16.46 -6.26 -23.48
CA VAL A 414 -15.50 -7.01 -22.68
C VAL A 414 -14.08 -6.51 -22.95
N ILE A 415 -13.30 -6.41 -21.88
CA ILE A 415 -11.87 -6.04 -21.90
C ILE A 415 -11.05 -7.07 -21.11
N GLY A 416 -9.73 -6.84 -21.01
CA GLY A 416 -8.86 -7.59 -20.14
C GLY A 416 -8.51 -8.99 -20.62
N ALA A 417 -8.40 -9.95 -19.69
CA ALA A 417 -7.83 -11.27 -19.95
C ALA A 417 -8.50 -12.05 -21.09
N LEU A 418 -9.81 -11.85 -21.32
CA LEU A 418 -10.55 -12.57 -22.36
C LEU A 418 -10.18 -12.15 -23.79
N VAL A 419 -9.84 -10.88 -23.99
CA VAL A 419 -9.53 -10.29 -25.30
C VAL A 419 -8.03 -10.25 -25.60
N ARG A 420 -7.18 -10.54 -24.61
CA ARG A 420 -5.73 -10.60 -24.80
C ARG A 420 -5.26 -12.03 -25.12
N ASP A 421 -4.11 -12.13 -25.77
CA ASP A 421 -3.54 -13.43 -26.19
C ASP A 421 -2.88 -14.20 -25.03
N GLU A 422 -2.64 -13.57 -23.88
CA GLU A 422 -2.00 -14.25 -22.74
C GLU A 422 -2.93 -15.30 -22.11
N PRO A 423 -2.42 -16.45 -21.65
CA PRO A 423 -3.24 -17.50 -21.04
C PRO A 423 -3.98 -17.02 -19.78
N LEU A 424 -5.18 -17.56 -19.56
CA LEU A 424 -5.94 -17.31 -18.34
C LEU A 424 -5.18 -17.89 -17.12
N ASN A 425 -5.07 -17.07 -16.09
CA ASN A 425 -4.36 -17.34 -14.84
C ASN A 425 -5.23 -17.02 -13.62
N VAL A 426 -4.66 -17.10 -12.41
CA VAL A 426 -5.39 -16.90 -11.15
C VAL A 426 -5.97 -15.49 -10.99
N TRP A 427 -5.38 -14.47 -11.64
CA TRP A 427 -5.87 -13.09 -11.63
C TRP A 427 -6.84 -12.78 -12.77
N SER A 428 -7.06 -13.75 -13.67
CA SER A 428 -7.97 -13.57 -14.79
C SER A 428 -9.41 -13.51 -14.32
N ARG A 429 -10.15 -12.58 -14.91
CA ARG A 429 -11.56 -12.29 -14.62
C ARG A 429 -12.25 -11.88 -15.91
N ILE A 430 -13.56 -12.09 -15.97
CA ILE A 430 -14.40 -11.55 -17.03
C ILE A 430 -14.66 -10.08 -16.70
N GLN A 431 -13.99 -9.15 -17.38
CA GLN A 431 -14.19 -7.71 -17.17
C GLN A 431 -15.20 -7.19 -18.18
N LEU A 432 -16.42 -6.90 -17.71
CA LEU A 432 -17.49 -6.36 -18.53
C LEU A 432 -17.59 -4.84 -18.32
N VAL A 433 -17.52 -4.11 -19.43
CA VAL A 433 -17.67 -2.65 -19.46
C VAL A 433 -19.09 -2.32 -19.87
N MET A 434 -19.79 -1.53 -19.06
CA MET A 434 -21.18 -1.13 -19.29
C MET A 434 -21.28 0.37 -19.52
N TRP A 435 -22.13 0.78 -20.47
CA TRP A 435 -22.43 2.18 -20.74
C TRP A 435 -23.94 2.43 -20.85
N ASP A 436 -24.32 3.70 -20.68
CA ASP A 436 -25.70 4.15 -20.52
C ASP A 436 -26.47 3.31 -19.48
N VAL A 437 -25.85 3.09 -18.33
CA VAL A 437 -26.46 2.36 -17.21
C VAL A 437 -27.55 3.24 -16.58
N PRO A 438 -28.81 2.79 -16.49
CA PRO A 438 -29.88 3.60 -15.90
C PRO A 438 -29.60 3.98 -14.44
N GLU A 439 -29.95 5.22 -14.03
CA GLU A 439 -29.69 5.74 -12.67
C GLU A 439 -30.24 4.87 -11.52
N GLY A 440 -31.28 4.07 -11.79
CA GLY A 440 -31.89 3.16 -10.82
C GLY A 440 -31.12 1.86 -10.57
N VAL A 441 -30.18 1.49 -11.44
CA VAL A 441 -29.44 0.23 -11.35
C VAL A 441 -28.29 0.38 -10.35
N ARG A 442 -28.33 -0.39 -9.27
CA ARG A 442 -27.23 -0.43 -8.29
C ARG A 442 -26.29 -1.59 -8.62
N LEU A 443 -25.03 -1.28 -8.96
CA LEU A 443 -24.01 -2.27 -9.34
C LEU A 443 -23.85 -3.40 -8.32
N TRP A 444 -23.93 -3.12 -7.02
CA TRP A 444 -23.81 -4.14 -5.99
C TRP A 444 -24.95 -5.17 -6.01
N GLN A 445 -26.14 -4.82 -6.49
CA GLN A 445 -27.25 -5.77 -6.66
C GLN A 445 -26.97 -6.71 -7.83
N LEU A 446 -26.35 -6.19 -8.90
CA LEU A 446 -25.93 -7.00 -10.04
C LEU A 446 -24.92 -8.07 -9.58
N TRP A 447 -23.93 -7.67 -8.79
CA TRP A 447 -22.92 -8.59 -8.26
C TRP A 447 -23.52 -9.77 -7.50
N GLN A 448 -24.61 -9.58 -6.76
CA GLN A 448 -25.29 -10.67 -6.04
C GLN A 448 -25.96 -11.71 -6.95
N THR A 449 -26.19 -11.36 -8.23
CA THR A 449 -26.81 -12.26 -9.21
C THR A 449 -25.80 -12.96 -10.12
N LEU A 450 -24.53 -12.55 -10.06
CA LEU A 450 -23.47 -13.14 -10.86
C LEU A 450 -22.97 -14.44 -10.23
N PRO A 451 -22.54 -15.42 -11.03
CA PRO A 451 -21.92 -16.63 -10.50
C PRO A 451 -20.56 -16.31 -9.85
N ASP A 452 -20.21 -17.04 -8.79
CA ASP A 452 -18.91 -16.89 -8.12
C ASP A 452 -17.74 -17.31 -9.03
N LYS A 453 -17.99 -18.18 -10.02
CA LYS A 453 -16.99 -18.67 -10.97
C LYS A 453 -17.54 -18.73 -12.40
N PRO A 454 -16.80 -18.24 -13.41
CA PRO A 454 -15.54 -17.49 -13.28
C PRO A 454 -15.75 -16.14 -12.58
N ALA A 455 -14.69 -15.57 -12.01
CA ALA A 455 -14.76 -14.25 -11.37
C ALA A 455 -15.14 -13.19 -12.42
N ILE A 456 -16.08 -12.31 -12.07
CA ILE A 456 -16.62 -11.29 -12.96
C ILE A 456 -16.43 -9.92 -12.31
N GLU A 457 -15.96 -8.97 -13.10
CA GLU A 457 -15.85 -7.58 -12.73
C GLU A 457 -16.74 -6.75 -13.65
N LEU A 458 -17.55 -5.89 -13.05
CA LEU A 458 -18.42 -4.97 -13.79
C LEU A 458 -17.85 -3.56 -13.64
N ILE A 459 -17.52 -2.94 -14.78
CA ILE A 459 -16.96 -1.60 -14.86
C ILE A 459 -17.98 -0.70 -15.55
N SER A 460 -18.34 0.42 -14.92
CA SER A 460 -19.09 1.45 -15.63
C SER A 460 -18.11 2.29 -16.44
N ALA A 461 -18.34 2.47 -17.74
CA ALA A 461 -17.45 3.22 -18.63
C ALA A 461 -17.15 4.64 -18.13
N VAL A 462 -18.13 5.29 -17.48
CA VAL A 462 -17.99 6.63 -16.90
C VAL A 462 -17.23 6.65 -15.56
N GLN A 463 -16.97 5.48 -14.98
CA GLN A 463 -16.21 5.30 -13.74
C GLN A 463 -14.87 4.59 -13.98
N ALA A 464 -14.58 4.19 -15.23
CA ALA A 464 -13.34 3.52 -15.59
C ALA A 464 -12.15 4.42 -15.27
N LEU A 465 -11.11 3.82 -14.69
CA LEU A 465 -9.86 4.48 -14.37
C LEU A 465 -9.12 4.84 -15.67
N PRO A 466 -8.26 5.87 -15.67
CA PRO A 466 -7.55 6.28 -16.89
C PRO A 466 -6.72 5.14 -17.51
N GLY A 467 -6.08 4.29 -16.70
CA GLY A 467 -5.32 3.12 -17.17
C GLY A 467 -6.19 2.02 -17.77
N GLU A 468 -7.46 1.91 -17.38
CA GLU A 468 -8.42 0.98 -17.99
C GLU A 468 -8.90 1.49 -19.35
N TRP A 469 -8.90 2.82 -19.55
CA TRP A 469 -9.37 3.42 -20.78
C TRP A 469 -8.53 3.09 -22.00
N GLU A 470 -7.24 2.79 -21.82
CA GLU A 470 -6.45 2.28 -22.93
C GLU A 470 -7.03 0.95 -23.46
N ASP A 471 -7.35 0.01 -22.56
CA ASP A 471 -7.98 -1.26 -22.93
C ASP A 471 -9.38 -1.04 -23.52
N ILE A 472 -10.19 -0.15 -22.94
CA ILE A 472 -11.54 0.15 -23.44
C ILE A 472 -11.48 0.74 -24.86
N SER A 473 -10.56 1.65 -25.12
CA SER A 473 -10.48 2.36 -26.40
C SER A 473 -9.84 1.52 -27.51
N GLN A 474 -8.90 0.63 -27.18
CA GLN A 474 -8.12 -0.09 -28.18
C GLN A 474 -8.52 -1.55 -28.36
N ARG A 475 -8.99 -2.21 -27.30
CA ARG A 475 -9.10 -3.69 -27.24
C ARG A 475 -10.48 -4.20 -26.86
N MET A 476 -11.43 -3.30 -26.56
CA MET A 476 -12.76 -3.71 -26.19
C MET A 476 -13.49 -4.41 -27.34
N GLU A 477 -14.05 -5.59 -27.05
CA GLU A 477 -15.00 -6.25 -27.93
C GLU A 477 -16.43 -5.98 -27.47
N VAL A 478 -17.24 -5.37 -28.34
CA VAL A 478 -18.64 -5.08 -28.05
C VAL A 478 -19.46 -6.38 -28.13
N LEU A 479 -20.12 -6.73 -27.03
CA LEU A 479 -21.00 -7.90 -26.95
C LEU A 479 -22.46 -7.53 -27.25
N GLU A 480 -22.90 -6.38 -26.77
CA GLU A 480 -24.28 -5.88 -26.90
C GLU A 480 -24.28 -4.35 -27.06
N GLY A 481 -25.18 -3.83 -27.91
CA GLY A 481 -25.37 -2.38 -28.09
C GLY A 481 -24.40 -1.74 -29.08
N GLU A 482 -24.48 -0.41 -29.21
CA GLU A 482 -23.55 0.40 -30.01
C GLU A 482 -22.70 1.24 -29.06
N TRP A 483 -21.38 1.20 -29.25
CA TRP A 483 -20.43 1.93 -28.42
C TRP A 483 -20.28 3.38 -28.87
N GLN A 484 -20.41 4.31 -27.93
CA GLN A 484 -20.09 5.72 -28.13
C GLN A 484 -19.01 6.13 -27.10
N PRO A 485 -17.83 6.59 -27.55
CA PRO A 485 -16.75 6.95 -26.62
C PRO A 485 -17.16 8.09 -25.66
N CYS A 486 -17.04 7.87 -24.35
CA CYS A 486 -17.37 8.88 -23.33
C CYS A 486 -16.14 9.47 -22.60
N GLY A 487 -14.92 9.02 -22.91
CA GLY A 487 -13.68 9.45 -22.28
C GLY A 487 -13.51 8.99 -20.82
N PRO A 488 -12.29 9.04 -20.26
CA PRO A 488 -12.03 8.70 -18.86
C PRO A 488 -12.72 9.64 -17.90
N ARG A 489 -13.07 9.09 -16.73
CA ARG A 489 -13.42 9.93 -15.59
C ARG A 489 -12.21 10.81 -15.30
N PRO A 490 -12.35 12.15 -15.29
CA PRO A 490 -11.26 13.00 -14.85
C PRO A 490 -10.94 12.66 -13.40
N GLN A 491 -9.66 12.49 -13.09
CA GLN A 491 -9.22 12.37 -11.71
C GLN A 491 -9.42 13.71 -11.00
N GLU A 492 -9.47 13.72 -9.68
CA GLU A 492 -9.55 14.96 -8.91
C GLU A 492 -8.19 15.24 -8.27
N ARG A 493 -7.76 16.49 -8.29
CA ARG A 493 -6.58 16.96 -7.56
C ARG A 493 -6.97 18.00 -6.52
N MET A 494 -6.21 18.11 -5.44
CA MET A 494 -6.40 19.20 -4.49
C MET A 494 -5.62 20.44 -4.94
N VAL A 495 -6.35 21.47 -5.33
CA VAL A 495 -5.82 22.76 -5.74
C VAL A 495 -5.89 23.73 -4.58
N PHE A 496 -4.79 24.44 -4.34
CA PHE A 496 -4.70 25.48 -3.34
C PHE A 496 -5.40 26.76 -3.81
N HIS A 497 -6.21 27.37 -2.93
CA HIS A 497 -6.87 28.65 -3.17
C HIS A 497 -6.68 29.59 -1.99
N TRP A 498 -6.21 30.80 -2.27
CA TRP A 498 -6.30 31.88 -1.30
C TRP A 498 -7.76 32.34 -1.15
N LYS A 499 -8.24 32.49 0.08
CA LYS A 499 -9.54 33.12 0.31
C LYS A 499 -9.39 34.62 0.13
N GLU A 500 -10.29 35.21 -0.66
CA GLU A 500 -10.44 36.66 -0.70
C GLU A 500 -10.85 37.16 0.70
N ALA A 501 -10.30 38.31 1.09
CA ALA A 501 -10.40 38.87 2.43
C ALA A 501 -11.79 39.47 2.73
#